data_AF-X1AB76-F1
#
_entry.id   AF-X1AB76-F1
#
_cell.length_a   1.000
_cell.length_b   1.000
_cell.length_c   1.000
_cell.angle_alpha   90.00
_cell.angle_beta   90.00
_cell.angle_gamma   90.00
#
_symmetry.space_group_name_H-M   'P 1'
#
loop_
_entity.id
_entity.type
_entity.pdbx_description
1 polymer ?
#
loop_
_entity_poly.entity_id
_entity_poly.type
_entity_poly.pdbx_seq_one_letter_code
_entity_poly.pdbx_strand_id
1 'polypeptide(L)' 'MVRYYGSYANAHRGKMRKTGHDPLHPPIIEDEASFIPSRGWAEMIKKVYEIDPLICPKCGGTMPACA' A
#
# COMPACT_ATOMS: atom_id res chain seq x y z
N MET A 1 6.14 -2.62 18.01
CA MET A 1 5.14 -1.56 17.78
C MET A 1 4.93 -1.42 16.28
N VAL A 2 4.10 -2.27 15.67
CA VAL A 2 3.83 -2.21 14.22
C VAL A 2 2.74 -1.16 14.00
N ARG A 3 3.08 -0.06 13.33
CA ARG A 3 2.11 0.97 12.94
C ARG A 3 1.49 0.53 11.61
N TYR A 4 0.31 -0.10 11.67
CA TYR A 4 -0.42 -0.52 10.49
C TYR A 4 -1.01 0.71 9.77
N TYR A 5 -0.27 1.29 8.82
CA TYR A 5 -0.74 2.40 7.99
C TYR A 5 -1.89 2.03 7.04
N GLY A 6 -2.30 0.75 7.00
CA GLY A 6 -3.41 0.26 6.19
C GLY A 6 -4.77 0.89 6.53
N SER A 7 -4.92 1.47 7.72
CA SER A 7 -6.11 2.24 8.10
C SER A 7 -6.39 3.43 7.18
N TYR A 8 -5.33 4.01 6.60
CA TYR A 8 -5.42 5.12 5.65
C TYR A 8 -5.62 4.67 4.20
N ALA A 9 -5.63 3.37 3.92
CA ALA A 9 -5.88 2.88 2.57
C ALA A 9 -7.35 3.14 2.17
N ASN A 10 -7.56 3.60 0.94
CA ASN A 10 -8.91 3.82 0.39
C ASN A 10 -9.78 2.55 0.44
N ALA A 11 -9.17 1.38 0.25
CA ALA A 11 -9.86 0.10 0.33
C ALA A 11 -10.39 -0.17 1.76
N HIS A 12 -9.55 0.06 2.79
CA HIS A 12 -9.94 -0.09 4.18
C HIS A 12 -11.03 0.91 4.57
N ARG A 13 -10.85 2.20 4.24
CA ARG A 13 -11.88 3.23 4.49
C ARG A 13 -13.18 2.96 3.74
N GLY A 14 -13.09 2.43 2.53
CA GLY A 14 -14.24 2.01 1.73
C GLY A 14 -15.02 0.87 2.38
N LYS A 15 -14.32 -0.11 2.98
CA LYS A 15 -14.95 -1.18 3.78
C LYS A 15 -15.61 -0.62 5.04
N MET A 16 -14.89 0.17 5.83
CA MET A 16 -15.41 0.76 7.08
C MET A 16 -16.67 1.60 6.85
N ARG A 17 -16.74 2.36 5.75
CA ARG A 17 -17.95 3.10 5.34
C ARG A 17 -19.15 2.20 5.04
N LYS A 18 -18.93 1.00 4.49
CA LYS A 18 -20.01 0.05 4.19
C LYS A 18 -20.52 -0.68 5.44
N THR A 19 -19.64 -0.89 6.42
CA THR A 19 -19.97 -1.59 7.67
C THR A 19 -20.56 -0.68 8.74
N GLY A 20 -20.71 0.63 8.48
CA GLY A 20 -21.39 1.58 9.36
C GLY A 20 -20.71 1.81 10.72
N HIS A 21 -19.42 1.48 10.87
CA HIS A 21 -18.70 1.64 12.14
C HIS A 21 -18.32 3.12 12.38
N ASP A 22 -18.56 3.59 13.61
CA ASP A 22 -18.32 4.96 14.08
C ASP A 22 -16.80 5.27 14.16
N PRO A 23 -16.29 6.43 13.68
CA PRO A 23 -14.85 6.71 13.58
C PRO A 23 -14.13 6.91 14.92
N LEU A 24 -14.87 6.89 16.04
CA LEU A 24 -14.37 7.28 17.37
C LEU A 24 -13.57 6.20 18.10
N HIS A 25 -13.51 4.98 17.56
CA HIS A 25 -12.68 3.92 18.09
C HIS A 25 -11.77 3.37 16.99
N PRO A 26 -10.43 3.46 17.10
CA PRO A 26 -9.57 2.69 16.23
C PRO A 26 -9.89 1.22 16.50
N PRO A 27 -10.42 0.46 15.52
CA PRO A 27 -10.63 -0.95 15.74
C PRO A 27 -9.26 -1.55 16.06
N ILE A 28 -9.17 -2.29 17.16
CA ILE A 28 -8.06 -3.22 17.34
C ILE A 28 -8.25 -4.21 16.18
N ILE A 29 -7.48 -4.01 15.10
CA ILE A 29 -7.51 -4.89 13.95
C ILE A 29 -6.91 -6.19 14.47
N GLU A 30 -7.77 -7.15 14.83
CA GLU A 30 -7.35 -8.53 15.04
C GLU A 30 -6.55 -8.93 13.80
N ASP A 31 -5.42 -9.61 14.00
CA ASP A 31 -4.55 -10.09 12.92
C ASP A 31 -5.33 -11.08 12.04
N GLU A 32 -6.10 -10.51 11.12
CA GLU A 32 -6.87 -11.22 10.13
C GLU A 32 -5.86 -12.01 9.30
N ALA A 33 -6.18 -13.29 9.06
CA ALA A 33 -5.26 -14.23 8.43
C ALA A 33 -4.56 -13.56 7.24
N SER A 34 -3.22 -13.57 7.27
CA SER A 34 -2.39 -12.84 6.33
C SER A 34 -2.88 -13.11 4.91
N PHE A 35 -3.50 -12.10 4.28
CA PHE A 35 -4.01 -12.24 2.92
C PHE A 35 -2.85 -12.63 2.02
N ILE A 36 -2.88 -13.85 1.48
CA ILE A 36 -1.89 -14.33 0.52
C ILE A 36 -2.34 -13.85 -0.85
N PRO A 37 -1.67 -12.86 -1.45
CA PRO A 37 -2.03 -12.44 -2.79
C PRO A 37 -1.79 -13.54 -3.81
N SER A 38 -2.47 -13.45 -4.96
CA SER A 38 -2.14 -14.30 -6.10
C SER A 38 -0.68 -14.11 -6.49
N ARG A 39 -0.06 -15.17 -7.01
CA ARG A 39 1.36 -15.15 -7.41
C ARG A 39 1.67 -13.99 -8.36
N GLY A 40 0.78 -13.71 -9.33
CA GLY A 40 0.94 -12.59 -10.26
C GLY A 40 0.90 -11.22 -9.57
N TRP A 41 0.01 -11.03 -8.59
CA TRP A 41 -0.02 -9.78 -7.81
C TRP A 41 1.23 -9.61 -6.96
N ALA A 42 1.68 -10.66 -6.28
CA ALA A 42 2.89 -10.63 -5.46
C ALA A 42 4.13 -10.28 -6.30
N GLU A 43 4.29 -10.90 -7.47
CA GLU A 43 5.38 -10.64 -8.40
C GLU A 43 5.33 -9.20 -8.95
N MET A 44 4.13 -8.67 -9.25
CA MET A 44 3.96 -7.28 -9.70
C MET A 44 4.40 -6.28 -8.62
N ILE A 45 3.95 -6.48 -7.38
CA ILE A 45 4.33 -5.60 -6.25
C ILE A 45 5.84 -5.65 -6.01
N LYS A 46 6.45 -6.85 -6.08
CA LYS A 46 7.90 -7.00 -5.96
C LYS A 46 8.65 -6.16 -7.00
N LYS A 47 8.23 -6.22 -8.28
CA LYS A 47 8.85 -5.41 -9.35
C LYS A 47 8.75 -3.90 -9.09
N VAL A 48 7.63 -3.43 -8.54
CA VAL A 48 7.46 -2.00 -8.19
C VAL A 48 8.46 -1.55 -7.12
N TYR A 49 8.74 -2.39 -6.12
CA TYR A 49 9.72 -2.08 -5.07
C TYR A 49 11.19 -2.26 -5.52
N GLU A 50 11.43 -3.08 -6.54
CA GLU A 50 12.76 -3.26 -7.13
C GLU A 50 13.15 -2.11 -8.07
N ILE A 51 12.17 -1.34 -8.54
CA ILE A 51 12.39 -0.16 -9.39
C ILE A 51 12.60 1.04 -8.46
N ASP A 52 13.68 1.79 -8.67
CA ASP A 52 13.83 3.12 -8.08
C ASP A 52 12.98 4.13 -8.88
N PRO A 53 11.84 4.61 -8.34
CA PRO A 53 10.96 5.51 -9.06
C PRO A 53 11.56 6.91 -9.26
N LEU A 54 12.68 7.21 -8.59
CA LEU A 54 13.37 8.48 -8.73
C LEU A 54 14.33 8.50 -9.91
N ILE A 55 14.57 7.36 -10.57
CA ILE A 55 15.44 7.27 -11.75
C ILE A 55 14.59 7.31 -13.01
N CYS A 56 14.91 8.23 -13.91
CA CYS A 56 14.24 8.29 -15.20
C CYS A 56 14.67 7.10 -16.08
N PRO A 57 13.73 6.33 -16.65
CA PRO A 57 14.06 5.18 -17.49
C PRO A 57 14.61 5.58 -18.88
N LYS A 58 14.49 6.84 -19.29
CA LYS A 58 15.02 7.34 -20.57
C LYS A 58 16.44 7.90 -20.43
N CYS A 59 16.68 8.68 -19.39
CA CYS A 59 17.95 9.42 -19.21
C CYS A 59 18.86 8.80 -18.14
N GLY A 60 18.35 7.90 -17.28
CA GLY A 60 19.10 7.31 -16.15
C GLY A 60 19.41 8.30 -15.01
N GLY A 61 19.07 9.58 -15.16
CA GLY A 61 19.22 10.60 -14.13
C GLY A 61 18.09 10.59 -13.11
N THR A 62 18.35 11.14 -11.93
CA THR A 62 17.33 11.38 -10.92
C THR A 62 16.31 12.40 -11.41
N MET A 63 15.01 12.13 -11.30
CA MET A 63 13.91 12.95 -11.82
C MET A 63 14.00 14.46 -11.57
N PRO A 64 14.38 14.99 -10.39
CA PRO A 64 14.54 16.44 -10.21
C PRO A 64 15.62 17.08 -11.11
N ALA A 65 16.51 16.27 -11.69
CA ALA A 65 17.60 16.70 -12.56
C ALA A 65 17.48 16.16 -14.00
N CYS A 66 16.43 15.38 -14.32
CA CYS A 66 16.25 14.85 -15.67
C CYS A 66 15.55 15.92 -16.53
N ALA A 67 16.32 16.50 -17.46
CA ALA A 67 15.83 17.44 -18.48
C ALA A 67 15.29 16.71 -19.71
#